data_AF-A0A7W4Z4K2-F1
#
_entry.id   AF-A0A7W4Z4K2-F1
#
_cell.length_a   1.000
_cell.length_b   1.000
_cell.length_c   1.000
_cell.angle_alpha   90.00
_cell.angle_beta   90.00
_cell.angle_gamma   90.00
#
_symmetry.space_group_name_H-M   'P 1'
#
loop_
_entity.id
_entity.type
_entity.pdbx_description
1 polymer ?
#
loop_
_entity_poly.entity_id
_entity_poly.type
_entity_poly.pdbx_seq_one_letter_code
_entity_poly.pdbx_strand_id
1 'polypeptide(L)'
;MSEPQAKPKKRPRHLMDPANPHREVVRSTGAGAMSLEPVQKWVLSVLAATTIAHMAGGLVIAAMYVDDTRTDAQIGLNVLAAAFGLLTVAVFRAIHQMPLVSAWLLLGLLPGILGLYLTL
;
A
#
# COMPACT_ATOMS: atom_id res chain seq x y z
N MET A 1 26.22 65.47 -8.43
CA MET A 1 26.21 64.85 -7.09
C MET A 1 25.81 63.41 -7.27
N SER A 2 26.76 62.49 -7.21
CA SER A 2 26.51 61.06 -7.38
C SER A 2 26.28 60.43 -6.01
N GLU A 3 25.07 59.93 -5.74
CA GLU A 3 24.78 59.24 -4.48
C GLU A 3 25.60 57.93 -4.38
N PRO A 4 26.20 57.63 -3.22
CA PRO A 4 26.93 56.38 -3.04
C PRO A 4 25.94 55.21 -2.99
N GLN A 5 26.03 54.30 -3.99
CA GLN A 5 25.32 53.01 -3.95
C GLN A 5 25.73 52.23 -2.69
N ALA A 6 24.79 52.08 -1.76
CA ALA A 6 24.97 51.26 -0.57
C ALA A 6 25.15 49.79 -0.96
N LYS A 7 26.30 49.20 -0.62
CA LYS A 7 26.60 47.79 -0.90
C LYS A 7 25.64 46.88 -0.12
N PRO A 8 25.10 45.80 -0.74
CA PRO A 8 24.21 44.87 -0.05
C PRO A 8 24.97 44.11 1.04
N LYS A 9 24.58 44.34 2.30
CA LYS A 9 25.14 43.65 3.48
C LYS A 9 24.76 42.16 3.45
N LYS A 10 25.75 41.27 3.53
CA LYS A 10 25.52 39.81 3.65
C LYS A 10 24.70 39.52 4.90
N ARG A 11 23.51 38.94 4.73
CA ARG A 11 22.55 38.66 5.81
C ARG A 11 22.79 37.26 6.38
N PRO A 12 23.01 37.11 7.69
CA PRO A 12 23.16 35.79 8.31
C PRO A 12 21.84 35.02 8.23
N ARG A 13 21.87 33.86 7.54
CA ARG A 13 20.71 33.01 7.21
C ARG A 13 19.97 32.40 8.42
N HIS A 14 20.48 32.58 9.63
CA HIS A 14 19.97 31.92 10.84
C HIS A 14 19.26 32.87 11.80
N LEU A 15 19.23 34.18 11.52
CA LEU A 15 18.58 35.15 12.38
C LEU A 15 17.23 35.55 11.76
N MET A 16 16.17 35.48 12.55
CA MET A 16 14.85 35.99 12.16
C MET A 16 14.98 37.48 11.86
N ASP A 17 14.59 37.89 10.65
CA ASP A 17 14.62 39.29 10.19
C ASP A 17 13.26 39.96 10.46
N PRO A 18 13.13 40.83 11.47
CA PRO A 18 11.87 41.50 11.76
C PRO A 18 11.48 42.55 10.70
N ALA A 19 12.44 43.05 9.91
CA ALA A 19 12.17 43.98 8.81
C ALA A 19 11.78 43.26 7.50
N ASN A 20 11.96 41.94 7.44
CA ASN A 20 11.53 41.10 6.33
C ASN A 20 11.08 39.71 6.85
N PRO A 21 9.96 39.64 7.58
CA PRO A 21 9.45 38.39 8.13
C PRO A 21 9.25 37.41 6.98
N HIS A 22 10.06 36.36 6.96
CA HIS A 22 9.82 35.26 6.05
C HIS A 22 8.51 34.64 6.49
N ARG A 23 7.47 34.76 5.65
CA ARG A 23 6.32 33.88 5.74
C ARG A 23 6.89 32.50 5.52
N GLU A 24 7.13 31.78 6.61
CA GLU A 24 7.26 30.34 6.53
C GLU A 24 6.01 29.93 5.78
N VAL A 25 6.19 29.53 4.52
CA VAL A 25 5.11 28.93 3.77
C VAL A 25 4.85 27.70 4.60
N VAL A 26 3.89 27.83 5.52
CA VAL A 26 3.17 26.71 6.08
C VAL A 26 2.62 26.07 4.82
N ARG A 27 3.43 25.22 4.19
CA ARG A 27 2.92 24.16 3.37
C ARG A 27 1.85 23.61 4.27
N SER A 28 0.63 23.65 3.79
CA SER A 28 -0.43 22.82 4.32
C SER A 28 -0.04 21.36 4.06
N THR A 29 1.10 20.90 4.60
CA THR A 29 1.14 19.61 5.25
C THR A 29 0.05 19.75 6.29
N GLY A 30 -1.07 19.04 6.12
CA GLY A 30 -2.22 19.08 7.01
C GLY A 30 -1.85 18.64 8.42
N ALA A 31 -1.11 19.48 9.13
CA ALA A 31 -0.61 19.31 10.48
C ALA A 31 -1.70 19.71 11.47
N GLY A 32 -2.89 19.15 11.27
CA GLY A 32 -4.03 19.20 12.18
C GLY A 32 -4.37 17.82 12.77
N ALA A 33 -3.80 16.74 12.26
CA ALA A 33 -3.90 15.40 12.85
C ALA A 33 -2.48 14.87 13.07
N MET A 34 -2.10 14.69 14.34
CA MET A 34 -0.91 13.96 14.76
C MET A 34 -0.82 12.63 13.95
N SER A 35 0.18 12.46 13.09
CA SER A 35 0.65 11.25 12.36
C SER A 35 -0.20 9.94 12.31
N LEU A 36 -1.53 9.98 12.25
CA LEU A 36 -2.40 8.79 12.25
C LEU A 36 -2.57 8.20 10.86
N GLU A 37 -2.41 9.00 9.80
CA GLU A 37 -2.57 8.56 8.41
C GLU A 37 -1.70 7.33 8.07
N PRO A 38 -0.39 7.27 8.42
CA PRO A 38 0.43 6.09 8.17
C PRO A 38 -0.04 4.85 8.94
N VAL A 39 -0.48 5.02 10.18
CA VAL A 39 -0.95 3.92 11.04
C VAL A 39 -2.27 3.38 10.52
N GLN A 40 -3.24 4.26 10.23
CA GLN A 40 -4.53 3.90 9.66
C GLN A 40 -4.36 3.16 8.33
N LYS A 41 -3.46 3.63 7.48
CA LYS A 41 -3.10 2.98 6.22
C LYS A 41 -2.55 1.56 6.44
N TRP A 42 -1.65 1.38 7.40
CA TRP A 42 -1.14 0.05 7.77
C TRP A 42 -2.22 -0.87 8.37
N VAL A 43 -3.08 -0.34 9.24
CA VAL A 43 -4.17 -1.11 9.85
C VAL A 43 -5.16 -1.57 8.78
N LEU A 44 -5.59 -0.68 7.88
CA LEU A 44 -6.48 -1.04 6.78
C LEU A 44 -5.83 -2.03 5.82
N SER A 45 -4.53 -1.85 5.50
CA SER A 45 -3.77 -2.80 4.69
C SER A 45 -3.75 -4.20 5.31
N VAL A 46 -3.41 -4.31 6.59
CA VAL A 46 -3.33 -5.60 7.29
C VAL A 46 -4.71 -6.22 7.42
N LEU A 47 -5.72 -5.46 7.85
CA LEU A 47 -7.08 -5.96 7.98
C LEU A 47 -7.61 -6.51 6.65
N ALA A 48 -7.51 -5.72 5.58
CA ALA A 48 -7.94 -6.16 4.25
C ALA A 48 -7.14 -7.36 3.77
N ALA A 49 -5.80 -7.34 3.92
CA ALA A 49 -4.96 -8.43 3.47
C ALA A 49 -5.28 -9.74 4.21
N THR A 50 -5.44 -9.67 5.54
CA THR A 50 -5.77 -10.83 6.37
C THR A 50 -7.14 -11.38 6.00
N THR A 51 -8.18 -10.56 5.86
CA THR A 51 -9.53 -11.04 5.51
C THR A 51 -9.56 -11.72 4.14
N ILE A 52 -8.96 -11.11 3.12
CA ILE A 52 -8.96 -11.67 1.76
C ILE A 52 -8.08 -12.94 1.71
N ALA A 53 -6.94 -12.94 2.38
CA ALA A 53 -6.08 -14.12 2.47
C ALA A 53 -6.76 -15.28 3.22
N HIS A 54 -7.55 -15.00 4.26
CA HIS A 54 -8.35 -16.03 4.94
C HIS A 54 -9.39 -16.65 4.01
N MET A 55 -10.04 -15.84 3.17
CA MET A 55 -10.94 -16.38 2.14
C MET A 55 -10.20 -17.28 1.17
N ALA A 56 -9.07 -16.83 0.62
CA ALA A 56 -8.23 -17.65 -0.26
C ALA A 56 -7.82 -18.98 0.40
N GLY A 57 -7.35 -18.94 1.65
CA GLY A 57 -6.97 -20.13 2.41
C GLY A 57 -8.15 -21.08 2.67
N GLY A 58 -9.32 -20.54 3.01
CA GLY A 58 -10.54 -21.32 3.19
C GLY A 58 -10.97 -22.04 1.91
N LEU A 59 -10.83 -21.40 0.75
CA LEU A 59 -11.09 -22.01 -0.56
C LEU A 59 -10.12 -23.16 -0.89
N VAL A 60 -8.83 -23.00 -0.58
CA VAL A 60 -7.84 -24.08 -0.74
C VAL A 60 -8.17 -25.27 0.16
N ILE A 61 -8.46 -25.02 1.44
CA ILE A 61 -8.84 -26.08 2.38
C ILE A 61 -10.10 -26.78 1.89
N ALA A 62 -11.11 -26.03 1.46
CA ALA A 62 -12.33 -26.61 0.90
C ALA A 62 -12.04 -27.49 -0.33
N ALA A 63 -11.11 -27.08 -1.21
CA ALA A 63 -10.70 -27.89 -2.36
C ALA A 63 -10.10 -29.23 -1.93
N MET A 64 -9.31 -29.26 -0.85
CA MET A 64 -8.71 -30.50 -0.30
C MET A 64 -9.75 -31.48 0.27
N TYR A 65 -10.94 -31.01 0.63
CA TYR A 65 -12.02 -31.86 1.15
C TYR A 65 -13.05 -32.24 0.09
N VAL A 66 -12.89 -31.78 -1.16
CA VAL A 66 -13.72 -32.22 -2.28
C VAL A 66 -13.32 -33.63 -2.69
N ASP A 67 -14.32 -34.49 -2.83
CA ASP A 67 -14.20 -35.88 -3.29
C ASP A 67 -13.41 -35.98 -4.62
N ASP A 68 -12.46 -36.92 -4.72
CA ASP A 68 -11.51 -37.03 -5.85
C ASP A 68 -12.18 -37.26 -7.20
N THR A 69 -13.43 -37.71 -7.19
CA THR A 69 -14.27 -37.87 -8.38
C THR A 69 -14.74 -36.53 -8.98
N ARG A 70 -14.55 -35.41 -8.28
CA ARG A 70 -14.97 -34.05 -8.66
C ARG A 70 -13.80 -33.11 -8.86
N THR A 71 -12.94 -33.49 -9.80
CA THR A 71 -11.76 -32.71 -10.21
C THR A 71 -12.15 -31.33 -10.75
N ASP A 72 -13.33 -31.19 -11.36
CA ASP A 72 -13.91 -29.93 -11.80
C ASP A 72 -14.12 -28.93 -10.65
N ALA A 73 -14.63 -29.40 -9.52
CA ALA A 73 -14.82 -28.59 -8.32
C ALA A 73 -13.48 -28.23 -7.66
N GLN A 74 -12.54 -29.16 -7.53
CA GLN A 74 -11.20 -28.88 -6.99
C GLN A 74 -10.47 -27.80 -7.80
N ILE A 75 -10.51 -27.88 -9.13
CA ILE A 75 -9.93 -26.88 -10.03
C ILE A 75 -10.63 -25.52 -9.84
N GLY A 76 -11.96 -25.50 -9.81
CA GLY A 76 -12.74 -24.28 -9.61
C GLY A 76 -12.41 -23.55 -8.31
N LEU A 77 -12.33 -24.28 -7.20
CA LEU A 77 -11.96 -23.71 -5.89
C LEU A 77 -10.52 -23.18 -5.87
N ASN A 78 -9.57 -23.89 -6.47
CA ASN A 78 -8.18 -23.43 -6.57
C ASN A 78 -8.02 -22.18 -7.45
N VAL A 79 -8.79 -22.07 -8.54
CA VAL A 79 -8.83 -20.86 -9.38
C VAL A 79 -9.38 -19.68 -8.60
N LEU A 80 -10.47 -19.88 -7.86
CA LEU A 80 -11.03 -18.85 -6.99
C LEU A 80 -10.04 -18.43 -5.89
N ALA A 81 -9.35 -19.39 -5.26
CA ALA A 81 -8.30 -19.10 -4.29
C ALA A 81 -7.17 -18.23 -4.88
N ALA A 82 -6.74 -18.54 -6.11
CA ALA A 82 -5.75 -17.72 -6.83
C ALA A 82 -6.27 -16.29 -7.07
N ALA A 83 -7.53 -16.15 -7.48
CA ALA A 83 -8.16 -14.84 -7.70
C ALA A 83 -8.21 -14.01 -6.42
N PHE A 84 -8.57 -14.59 -5.27
CA PHE A 84 -8.55 -13.90 -3.98
C PHE A 84 -7.12 -13.53 -3.54
N GLY A 85 -6.13 -14.38 -3.80
CA GLY A 85 -4.73 -14.03 -3.56
C GLY A 85 -4.26 -12.85 -4.42
N LEU A 86 -4.66 -12.76 -5.69
CA LEU A 86 -4.42 -11.58 -6.53
C LEU A 86 -5.09 -10.33 -5.99
N LEU A 87 -6.36 -10.44 -5.55
CA LEU A 87 -7.11 -9.34 -4.94
C LEU A 87 -6.41 -8.82 -3.68
N THR A 88 -5.83 -9.70 -2.87
CA THR A 88 -5.07 -9.35 -1.66
C THR A 88 -3.92 -8.40 -2.01
N VAL A 89 -3.11 -8.76 -3.02
CA VAL A 89 -1.99 -7.92 -3.46
C VAL A 89 -2.46 -6.62 -4.11
N ALA A 90 -3.53 -6.67 -4.91
CA ALA A 90 -4.09 -5.49 -5.56
C ALA A 90 -4.61 -4.46 -4.53
N VAL A 91 -5.37 -4.90 -3.53
CA VAL A 91 -5.89 -4.04 -2.46
C VAL A 91 -4.74 -3.44 -1.63
N PHE A 92 -3.75 -4.25 -1.27
CA PHE A 92 -2.57 -3.77 -0.56
C PHE A 92 -1.85 -2.65 -1.35
N ARG A 93 -1.63 -2.84 -2.66
CA ARG A 93 -0.99 -1.82 -3.51
C ARG A 93 -1.85 -0.57 -3.69
N ALA A 94 -3.17 -0.72 -3.83
CA ALA A 94 -4.10 0.39 -3.92
C ALA A 94 -4.06 1.27 -2.66
N ILE A 95 -4.04 0.67 -1.48
CA ILE A 95 -3.89 1.38 -0.20
C ILE A 95 -2.53 2.09 -0.16
N HIS A 96 -1.48 1.44 -0.65
CA HIS A 96 -0.14 2.00 -0.72
C HIS A 96 0.10 3.02 -1.85
N GLN A 97 -0.89 3.33 -2.69
CA GLN A 97 -0.77 4.26 -3.83
C GLN A 97 0.37 3.85 -4.79
N MET A 98 0.61 2.54 -4.92
CA MET A 98 1.62 1.97 -5.81
C MET A 98 0.99 1.49 -7.13
N PRO A 99 1.71 1.47 -8.26
CA PRO A 99 1.15 1.06 -9.55
C PRO A 99 0.56 -0.35 -9.48
N LEU A 100 -0.69 -0.55 -9.89
CA LEU A 100 -1.43 -1.81 -9.68
C LEU A 100 -0.79 -3.01 -10.39
N VAL A 101 -0.14 -2.79 -11.53
CA VAL A 101 0.52 -3.85 -12.31
C VAL A 101 2.01 -3.91 -11.92
N SER A 102 2.40 -4.95 -11.20
CA SER A 102 3.78 -5.16 -10.73
C SER A 102 4.05 -6.64 -10.59
N ALA A 103 5.31 -7.06 -10.72
CA ALA A 103 5.75 -8.44 -10.49
C ALA A 103 5.28 -9.00 -9.14
N TRP A 104 4.99 -8.14 -8.16
CA TRP A 104 4.40 -8.54 -6.87
C TRP A 104 3.01 -9.17 -6.97
N LEU A 105 2.24 -8.95 -8.05
CA LEU A 105 0.98 -9.67 -8.27
C LEU A 105 1.19 -11.18 -8.32
N LEU A 106 2.35 -11.65 -8.80
CA LEU A 106 2.68 -13.08 -8.82
C LEU A 106 2.69 -13.69 -7.41
N LEU A 107 3.01 -12.90 -6.38
CA LEU A 107 2.93 -13.36 -4.99
C LEU A 107 1.49 -13.68 -4.57
N GLY A 108 0.51 -12.99 -5.17
CA GLY A 108 -0.91 -13.29 -4.98
C GLY A 108 -1.35 -14.62 -5.60
N LEU A 109 -0.55 -15.21 -6.49
CA LEU A 109 -0.83 -16.54 -7.03
C LEU A 109 -0.43 -17.67 -6.07
N LEU A 110 0.40 -17.38 -5.04
CA LEU A 110 0.89 -18.39 -4.10
C LEU A 110 -0.19 -19.29 -3.50
N PRO A 111 -1.32 -18.78 -2.95
CA PRO A 111 -2.35 -19.65 -2.39
C PRO A 111 -2.98 -20.58 -3.45
N GLY A 112 -3.15 -20.11 -4.68
CA GLY A 112 -3.64 -20.96 -5.78
C GLY A 112 -2.63 -22.03 -6.21
N ILE A 113 -1.35 -21.68 -6.30
CA ILE A 113 -0.27 -22.63 -6.63
C ILE A 113 -0.13 -23.69 -5.53
N LEU A 114 -0.16 -23.27 -4.26
CA LEU A 114 -0.12 -24.16 -3.11
C LEU A 114 -1.35 -25.07 -3.07
N GLY A 115 -2.53 -24.55 -3.36
CA GLY A 115 -3.76 -25.34 -3.43
C GLY A 115 -3.67 -26.42 -4.51
N LEU A 116 -3.24 -26.05 -5.72
CA LEU A 116 -3.02 -27.02 -6.80
C LEU A 116 -1.98 -28.08 -6.45
N TYR A 117 -0.88 -27.71 -5.79
CA TYR A 117 0.14 -28.66 -5.34
C TYR A 117 -0.34 -29.64 -4.26
N LEU A 118 -1.31 -29.23 -3.43
CA LEU A 118 -1.82 -30.06 -2.34
C LEU A 118 -3.00 -30.95 -2.77
N THR A 119 -3.76 -30.54 -3.80
CA THR A 119 -4.94 -31.28 -4.28
C THR A 119 -4.66 -32.22 -5.46
N LEU A 120 -3.57 -31.99 -6.22
CA LEU A 120 -3.22 -32.73 -7.43
C LEU A 120 -1.95 -33.55 -7.22
#